data_AF-A0A958NZ08-F1
#
_entry.id   AF-A0A958NZ08-F1
#
_cell.length_a   1.000
_cell.length_b   1.000
_cell.length_c   1.000
_cell.angle_alpha   90.00
_cell.angle_beta   90.00
_cell.angle_gamma   90.00
#
_symmetry.space_group_name_H-M   'P 1'
#
loop_
_entity.id
_entity.type
_entity.pdbx_description
1 polymer ?
#
loop_
_entity_poly.entity_id
_entity_poly.type
_entity_poly.pdbx_seq_one_letter_code
_entity_poly.pdbx_strand_id
1 'polypeptide(L)' 'DPPFTQSLAHNSMEAIANLVTPKTVTKVVIESSGQERIDEQYSHLNLLDRKIFGDKTLSIFSTES' A
#
# COMPACT_ATOMS: atom_id res chain seq x y z
N ASP A 1 5.63 -14.94 20.27
CA ASP A 1 6.09 -14.26 19.04
C ASP A 1 5.60 -12.84 18.99
N PRO A 2 6.51 -11.85 18.95
CA PRO A 2 6.10 -10.48 18.65
C PRO A 2 5.39 -10.48 17.29
N PRO A 3 4.21 -9.85 17.16
CA PRO A 3 3.25 -10.05 16.08
C PRO A 3 3.62 -9.29 14.81
N PHE A 4 4.91 -9.10 14.52
CA PHE A 4 5.34 -8.39 13.33
C PHE A 4 5.43 -9.38 12.18
N THR A 5 4.26 -9.78 11.69
CA THR A 5 4.15 -10.25 10.31
C THR A 5 4.89 -9.24 9.44
N GLN A 6 5.86 -9.73 8.67
CA GLN A 6 6.87 -8.96 7.94
C GLN A 6 6.33 -7.64 7.39
N SER A 7 6.76 -6.50 7.92
CA SER A 7 6.26 -5.17 7.51
C SER A 7 6.75 -4.71 6.13
N LEU A 8 7.10 -5.61 5.22
CA LEU A 8 7.76 -5.26 3.97
C LEU A 8 6.84 -4.43 3.08
N ALA A 9 5.58 -4.87 2.90
CA ALA A 9 4.63 -4.14 2.06
C ALA A 9 4.33 -2.75 2.63
N HIS A 10 4.16 -2.63 3.95
CA HIS A 10 4.01 -1.34 4.64
C HIS A 10 5.22 -0.43 4.40
N ASN A 11 6.43 -0.93 4.68
CA ASN A 11 7.66 -0.15 4.55
C ASN A 11 7.92 0.24 3.09
N SER A 12 7.58 -0.61 2.13
CA SER A 12 7.64 -0.28 0.71
C SER A 12 6.68 0.85 0.35
N MET A 13 5.44 0.83 0.85
CA MET A 13 4.48 1.91 0.62
C MET A 13 4.92 3.22 1.25
N GLU A 14 5.46 3.21 2.48
CA GLU A 14 6.07 4.38 3.12
C GLU A 14 7.23 4.95 2.29
N ALA A 15 8.13 4.09 1.81
CA ALA A 15 9.25 4.52 0.98
C ALA A 15 8.79 5.11 -0.36
N ILE A 16 7.81 4.47 -1.02
CA ILE A 16 7.22 4.95 -2.28
C ILE A 16 6.52 6.29 -2.05
N ALA A 17 5.73 6.43 -0.99
CA ALA A 17 5.02 7.67 -0.66
C ALA A 17 5.97 8.85 -0.41
N ASN A 18 7.22 8.60 0.01
CA ASN A 18 8.26 9.63 0.15
C ASN A 18 8.96 9.96 -1.18
N LEU A 19 8.93 9.08 -2.17
CA LEU A 19 9.55 9.27 -3.49
C LEU A 19 8.60 9.87 -4.52
N VAL A 20 7.31 9.55 -4.44
CA VAL A 20 6.30 10.07 -5.35
C VAL A 20 6.04 11.55 -5.03
N THR A 21 5.77 12.34 -6.07
CA THR A 21 5.40 13.74 -5.91
C THR A 21 3.90 13.92 -6.15
N PRO A 22 3.20 14.74 -5.35
CA PRO A 22 1.75 14.96 -5.51
C PRO A 22 1.33 15.53 -6.87
N LYS A 23 2.28 16.13 -7.61
CA LYS A 23 2.01 16.76 -8.91
C LYS A 23 1.95 15.75 -10.07
N THR A 24 2.36 14.51 -9.84
CA THR A 24 2.32 13.45 -10.86
C THR A 24 1.23 12.46 -10.50
N VAL A 25 0.27 12.27 -11.40
CA VAL A 25 -0.70 11.17 -11.29
C VAL A 25 0.06 9.85 -11.30
N THR A 26 0.06 9.17 -10.15
CA THR A 26 0.80 7.93 -9.96
C THR A 26 -0.14 6.87 -9.44
N LYS A 27 -0.16 5.71 -10.10
CA LYS A 27 -0.87 4.52 -9.62
C LYS A 27 0.15 3.54 -9.05
N VAL A 28 -0.08 3.10 -7.82
CA VAL A 28 0.75 2.09 -7.15
C VAL A 28 -0.13 0.88 -6.90
N VAL A 29 0.34 -0.30 -7.35
CA VAL A 29 -0.35 -1.56 -7.10
C VAL A 29 0.59 -2.42 -6.25
N ILE A 30 0.08 -2.90 -5.13
CA ILE A 30 0.82 -3.76 -4.22
C ILE A 30 0.04 -5.03 -3.92
N GLU A 31 0.70 -6.18 -4.10
CA GLU A 31 0.24 -7.47 -3.60
C GLU A 31 0.98 -7.76 -2.29
N SER A 32 0.24 -8.07 -1.24
CA SER A 32 0.79 -8.45 0.07
C SER A 32 0.05 -9.67 0.61
N SER A 33 0.62 -10.33 1.62
CA SER A 33 -0.18 -11.29 2.39
C SER A 33 -1.29 -10.56 3.17
N GLY A 34 -2.39 -11.26 3.46
CA GLY A 34 -3.51 -10.71 4.24
C GLY A 34 -3.17 -10.41 5.71
N GLN A 35 -2.01 -10.87 6.19
CA GLN A 35 -1.52 -10.59 7.54
C GLN A 35 -0.55 -9.40 7.58
N GLU A 36 -0.13 -8.86 6.43
CA GLU A 36 0.70 -7.67 6.38
C GLU A 36 -0.13 -6.41 6.58
N ARG A 37 0.45 -5.44 7.31
CA ARG A 37 -0.15 -4.12 7.47
C ARG A 37 -0.14 -3.38 6.14
N ILE A 38 -1.30 -2.90 5.71
CA ILE A 38 -1.45 -1.92 4.64
C ILE A 38 -2.49 -0.89 5.08
N ASP A 39 -2.04 0.35 5.28
CA ASP A 39 -2.92 1.46 5.61
C ASP A 39 -3.70 1.93 4.36
N GLU A 40 -4.84 2.59 4.57
CA GLU A 40 -5.68 3.10 3.47
C GLU A 40 -5.12 4.39 2.85
N GLN A 41 -4.17 5.03 3.53
CA GLN A 41 -3.52 6.27 3.10
C GLN A 41 -2.04 6.25 3.45
N TYR A 42 -1.21 6.68 2.49
CA TYR A 42 0.22 6.92 2.67
C TYR A 42 0.59 8.29 2.07
N SER A 43 0.75 9.32 2.92
CA SER A 43 0.99 10.69 2.47
C SER A 43 -0.08 11.16 1.48
N HIS A 44 0.25 11.24 0.19
CA HIS A 44 -0.63 11.67 -0.89
C HIS A 44 -1.17 10.51 -1.73
N LEU A 45 -0.83 9.26 -1.40
CA LEU A 45 -1.41 8.04 -2.00
C LEU A 45 -2.62 7.60 -1.19
N ASN A 46 -3.79 7.54 -1.83
CA ASN A 46 -5.04 7.05 -1.24
C ASN A 46 -5.44 5.72 -1.88
N LEU A 47 -5.95 4.80 -1.07
CA LEU A 47 -6.47 3.52 -1.54
C LEU A 47 -7.71 3.75 -2.43
N LEU A 48 -7.65 3.27 -3.66
CA LEU A 48 -8.74 3.31 -4.62
C LEU A 48 -9.57 2.02 -4.60
N ASP A 49 -8.89 0.88 -4.51
CA ASP A 49 -9.53 -0.44 -4.56
C ASP A 49 -8.69 -1.47 -3.82
N ARG A 50 -9.37 -2.47 -3.25
CA ARG A 50 -8.75 -3.59 -2.56
C ARG A 50 -9.48 -4.88 -2.92
N LYS A 51 -8.72 -5.86 -3.40
CA LYS A 51 -9.22 -7.19 -3.73
C LYS A 51 -8.52 -8.24 -2.87
N ILE A 52 -9.30 -9.16 -2.31
CA ILE A 52 -8.80 -10.23 -1.46
C ILE A 52 -8.88 -11.55 -2.24
N PHE A 53 -7.76 -12.27 -2.27
CA PHE A 53 -7.58 -13.54 -2.96
C PHE A 53 -7.02 -14.57 -1.99
N GLY A 54 -7.89 -15.22 -1.21
CA GLY A 54 -7.46 -16.19 -0.20
C GLY A 54 -6.59 -15.54 0.87
N ASP A 55 -5.31 -15.90 0.91
CA ASP A 55 -4.30 -15.38 1.83
C ASP A 55 -3.58 -14.12 1.31
N LYS A 56 -3.95 -13.63 0.11
CA LYS A 56 -3.35 -12.43 -0.50
C LYS A 56 -4.34 -11.28 -0.59
N THR A 57 -3.78 -10.08 -0.57
CA THR A 57 -4.51 -8.83 -0.79
C THR A 57 -3.82 -8.01 -1.87
N LEU A 58 -4.57 -7.61 -2.89
CA LEU A 58 -4.15 -6.65 -3.91
C LEU A 58 -4.75 -5.28 -3.57
N SER A 59 -3.90 -4.29 -3.33
CA SER A 59 -4.32 -2.92 -3.05
C SER A 59 -3.84 -1.96 -4.15
N ILE A 60 -4.73 -1.09 -4.60
CA ILE A 60 -4.47 -0.10 -5.66
C ILE A 60 -4.55 1.29 -5.03
N PHE A 61 -3.50 2.08 -5.17
CA PHE A 61 -3.40 3.43 -4.65
C PHE A 61 -3.24 4.45 -5.78
N SER A 62 -3.70 5.68 -5.56
CA SER A 62 -3.46 6.81 -6.46
C SER A 62 -3.19 8.10 -5.71
N THR A 63 -2.45 8.99 -6.38
CA THR A 63 -2.27 10.38 -5.96
C THR A 63 -3.44 11.30 -6.36
N GLU A 64 -4.32 10.80 -7.23
CA GLU A 64 -5.57 11.47 -7.59
C GLU A 64 -6.57 11.42 -6.43
N SER A 65 -7.31 12.51 -6.25
CA SER A 65 -8.43 12.63 -5.29
C SER A 65 -9.75 12.23 -5.93
#